data_AF-A0A286GYT9-F1
#
_entry.id   AF-A0A286GYT9-F1
#
_cell.length_a   1.000
_cell.length_b   1.000
_cell.length_c   1.000
_cell.angle_alpha   90.00
_cell.angle_beta   90.00
_cell.angle_gamma   90.00
#
_symmetry.space_group_name_H-M   'P 1'
#
loop_
_entity.id
_entity.type
_entity.pdbx_description
1 polymer ?
#
loop_
_entity_poly.entity_id
_entity_poly.type
_entity_poly.pdbx_seq_one_letter_code
_entity_poly.pdbx_strand_id
1 'polypeptide(L)'
;MVDELAEWGAPPELVEEESAAAERAAATDHVATWPENWPALRIFLASATQWRVAHGGRSGLDYPAVEWVAKRHGIEIDADCLDRLQVLETTALEVWADQRERAAEKAKRERNR
;
A
#
# COMPACT_ATOMS: atom_id res chain seq x y z
N MET A 1 -14.66 -25.30 2.95
CA MET A 1 -14.17 -24.99 4.31
C MET A 1 -15.32 -24.62 5.23
N VAL A 2 -16.04 -23.51 5.01
CA VAL A 2 -17.28 -23.20 5.76
C VAL A 2 -18.43 -24.16 5.43
N ASP A 3 -18.67 -24.43 4.15
CA ASP A 3 -19.71 -25.37 3.70
C ASP A 3 -19.50 -26.81 4.23
N GLU A 4 -18.23 -27.18 4.41
CA GLU A 4 -17.80 -28.50 4.88
C GLU A 4 -18.03 -28.66 6.40
N LEU A 5 -17.90 -27.58 7.17
CA LEU A 5 -18.26 -27.54 8.60
C LEU A 5 -19.76 -27.70 8.82
N ALA A 6 -20.58 -27.06 7.99
CA ALA A 6 -22.03 -27.21 8.02
C ALA A 6 -22.44 -28.66 7.66
N GLU A 7 -21.77 -29.27 6.68
CA GLU A 7 -21.99 -30.67 6.29
C GLU A 7 -21.63 -31.66 7.41
N TRP A 8 -20.65 -31.34 8.26
CA TRP A 8 -20.26 -32.14 9.42
C TRP A 8 -21.08 -31.85 10.69
N GLY A 9 -22.15 -31.06 10.58
CA GLY A 9 -23.07 -30.77 11.68
C GLY A 9 -22.48 -29.87 12.75
N ALA A 10 -21.53 -28.99 12.39
CA ALA A 10 -21.03 -27.98 13.30
C ALA A 10 -22.18 -27.10 13.82
N PRO A 11 -22.10 -26.62 15.08
CA PRO A 11 -23.05 -25.66 15.61
C PRO A 11 -23.17 -24.42 14.71
N PRO A 12 -24.39 -23.90 14.49
CA PRO A 12 -24.62 -22.77 13.59
C PRO A 12 -23.82 -21.53 13.99
N GLU A 13 -23.58 -21.31 15.28
CA GLU A 13 -22.73 -20.21 15.76
C GLU A 13 -21.29 -20.28 15.24
N LEU A 14 -20.71 -21.49 15.13
CA LEU A 14 -19.35 -21.68 14.62
C LEU A 14 -19.29 -21.48 13.10
N VAL A 15 -20.32 -21.92 12.38
CA VAL A 15 -20.44 -21.71 10.93
C VAL A 15 -20.56 -20.22 10.61
N GLU A 16 -21.33 -19.47 11.39
CA GLU A 16 -21.46 -18.01 11.26
C GLU A 16 -20.15 -17.28 11.57
N GLU A 17 -19.42 -17.68 12.62
CA GLU A 17 -18.12 -17.09 12.97
C GLU A 17 -17.05 -17.29 11.89
N GLU A 18 -16.95 -18.51 11.35
CA GLU A 18 -16.05 -18.86 10.25
C GLU A 18 -16.42 -18.12 8.96
N SER A 19 -17.72 -18.03 8.63
CA SER A 19 -18.20 -17.26 7.48
C SER A 19 -17.81 -15.79 7.60
N ALA A 20 -18.06 -15.18 8.76
CA ALA A 20 -17.69 -13.78 9.01
C ALA A 20 -16.17 -13.58 8.99
N ALA A 21 -15.37 -14.57 9.43
CA ALA A 21 -13.92 -14.52 9.32
C ALA A 21 -13.45 -14.60 7.85
N ALA A 22 -14.06 -15.48 7.05
CA ALA A 22 -13.79 -15.60 5.62
C ALA A 22 -14.19 -14.33 4.86
N GLU A 23 -15.32 -13.72 5.19
CA GLU A 23 -15.76 -12.44 4.62
C GLU A 23 -14.83 -11.29 5.01
N ARG A 24 -14.38 -11.21 6.27
CA ARG A 24 -13.37 -10.22 6.70
C ARG A 24 -12.03 -10.41 5.97
N ALA A 25 -11.62 -11.66 5.75
CA ALA A 25 -10.43 -11.98 4.97
C ALA A 25 -10.60 -11.61 3.48
N ALA A 26 -11.77 -11.85 2.90
CA ALA A 26 -12.08 -11.49 1.52
C ALA A 26 -12.28 -9.98 1.32
N ALA A 27 -12.74 -9.27 2.35
CA ALA A 27 -12.85 -7.81 2.35
C ALA A 27 -11.49 -7.10 2.51
N THR A 28 -10.46 -7.83 2.94
CA THR A 28 -9.09 -7.32 2.97
C THR A 28 -8.43 -7.62 1.64
N ASP A 29 -8.20 -6.58 0.84
CA ASP A 29 -7.50 -6.71 -0.44
C ASP A 29 -6.01 -6.99 -0.18
N HIS A 30 -5.69 -8.26 0.04
CA HIS A 30 -4.34 -8.72 0.33
C HIS A 30 -3.51 -8.78 -0.95
N VAL A 31 -2.57 -7.84 -1.08
CA VAL A 31 -1.58 -7.86 -2.16
C VAL A 31 -0.38 -8.68 -1.72
N ALA A 32 -0.23 -9.88 -2.29
CA ALA A 32 0.98 -10.68 -2.12
C ALA A 32 2.18 -9.99 -2.79
N THR A 33 3.34 -10.08 -2.16
CA THR A 33 4.60 -9.58 -2.71
C THR A 33 5.71 -10.58 -2.46
N TRP A 34 6.74 -10.52 -3.31
CA TRP A 34 7.91 -11.38 -3.20
C TRP A 34 8.70 -11.07 -1.91
N PRO A 35 9.26 -12.09 -1.21
CA PRO A 35 9.95 -11.90 0.06
C PRO A 35 11.04 -10.81 0.03
N GLU A 36 11.78 -10.73 -1.07
CA GLU A 36 12.85 -9.75 -1.29
C GLU A 36 12.35 -8.30 -1.41
N ASN A 37 11.07 -8.09 -1.73
CA ASN A 37 10.46 -6.76 -1.78
C ASN A 37 9.97 -6.30 -0.39
N TRP A 38 9.87 -7.20 0.57
CA TRP A 38 9.27 -6.92 1.87
C TRP A 38 9.99 -5.80 2.65
N PRO A 39 11.34 -5.78 2.72
CA PRO A 39 12.05 -4.70 3.40
C PRO A 39 11.72 -3.33 2.80
N ALA A 40 11.83 -3.20 1.46
CA ALA A 40 11.56 -1.95 0.75
C ALA A 40 10.09 -1.51 0.92
N LEU A 41 9.14 -2.43 0.78
CA LEU A 41 7.72 -2.12 0.97
C LEU A 41 7.41 -1.64 2.39
N ARG A 42 7.97 -2.31 3.41
CA ARG A 42 7.78 -1.91 4.82
C ARG A 42 8.31 -0.50 5.09
N ILE A 43 9.51 -0.19 4.59
CA ILE A 43 10.11 1.15 4.75
C ILE A 43 9.30 2.19 3.98
N PHE A 44 8.88 1.89 2.74
CA PHE A 44 8.08 2.80 1.92
C PHE A 44 6.77 3.17 2.62
N LEU A 45 6.04 2.18 3.13
CA LEU A 45 4.78 2.40 3.85
C LEU A 45 5.00 3.17 5.16
N ALA A 46 6.06 2.87 5.91
CA ALA A 46 6.43 3.62 7.12
C ALA A 46 6.88 5.06 6.81
N SER A 47 7.34 5.31 5.58
CA SER A 47 7.81 6.61 5.10
C SER A 47 6.72 7.44 4.41
N ALA A 48 5.44 7.09 4.59
CA ALA A 48 4.31 7.70 3.87
C ALA A 48 4.22 9.24 3.99
N THR A 49 4.77 9.83 5.04
CA THR A 49 4.78 11.30 5.25
C THR A 49 6.11 11.96 4.86
N GLN A 50 7.13 11.19 4.48
CA GLN A 50 8.52 11.63 4.32
C GLN A 50 8.80 12.05 2.88
N TRP A 51 7.93 12.92 2.33
CA TRP A 51 8.05 13.41 0.97
C TRP A 51 8.59 14.84 0.94
N ARG A 52 9.56 15.06 0.07
CA ARG A 52 9.97 16.41 -0.35
C ARG A 52 8.91 16.99 -1.27
N VAL A 53 8.52 18.23 -1.00
CA VAL A 53 7.51 18.95 -1.76
C VAL A 53 8.17 20.09 -2.53
N ALA A 54 7.83 20.20 -3.81
CA ALA A 54 8.23 21.29 -4.70
C ALA A 54 6.99 21.95 -5.31
N HIS A 55 7.20 22.92 -6.22
CA HIS A 55 6.11 23.53 -6.97
C HIS A 55 5.33 22.44 -7.74
N GLY A 56 4.07 22.23 -7.39
CA GLY A 56 3.22 21.21 -8.02
C GLY A 56 3.05 19.90 -7.26
N GLY A 57 3.67 19.74 -6.08
CA GLY A 57 3.38 18.64 -5.15
C GLY A 57 4.61 17.85 -4.72
N ARG A 58 4.39 16.57 -4.35
CA ARG A 58 5.46 15.64 -3.95
C ARG A 58 6.41 15.43 -5.13
N SER A 59 7.71 15.43 -4.84
CA SER A 59 8.79 15.36 -5.84
C SER A 59 9.73 14.17 -5.64
N GLY A 60 9.82 13.66 -4.40
CA GLY A 60 10.61 12.49 -4.05
C GLY A 60 10.60 12.26 -2.54
N LEU A 61 11.09 11.12 -2.09
CA LEU A 61 11.31 10.79 -0.70
C LEU A 61 12.51 11.56 -0.14
N ASP A 62 12.42 11.92 1.14
CA ASP A 62 13.56 12.46 1.86
C ASP A 62 14.43 11.30 2.36
N TYR A 63 15.45 10.92 1.58
CA TYR A 63 16.30 9.76 1.88
C TYR A 63 16.93 9.77 3.28
N PRO A 64 17.44 10.91 3.82
CA PRO A 64 17.85 10.98 5.22
C PRO A 64 16.73 10.62 6.22
N ALA A 65 15.51 11.10 6.01
CA ALA A 65 14.37 10.74 6.85
C ALA A 65 13.97 9.26 6.69
N VAL A 66 14.01 8.73 5.46
CA VAL A 66 13.78 7.31 5.17
C VAL A 66 14.81 6.44 5.87
N GLU A 67 16.09 6.81 5.84
CA GLU A 67 17.16 6.08 6.52
C GLU A 67 16.92 6.06 8.04
N TRP A 68 16.45 7.17 8.61
CA TRP A 68 16.05 7.21 10.01
C TRP A 68 14.87 6.27 10.32
N VAL A 69 13.84 6.24 9.45
CA VAL A 69 12.70 5.32 9.58
C VAL A 69 13.18 3.87 9.51
N ALA A 70 14.02 3.53 8.52
CA ALA A 70 14.57 2.19 8.35
C ALA A 70 15.31 1.69 9.59
N LYS A 71 16.15 2.55 10.18
CA LYS A 71 16.85 2.28 11.45
C LYS A 71 15.87 1.99 12.60
N ARG A 72 14.74 2.72 12.69
CA ARG A 72 13.69 2.47 13.70
C ARG A 72 12.97 1.14 13.51
N HIS A 73 12.93 0.62 12.29
CA HIS A 73 12.34 -0.67 11.96
C HIS A 73 13.34 -1.83 11.97
N GLY A 74 14.62 -1.57 12.27
CA GLY A 74 15.67 -2.59 12.24
C GLY A 74 15.97 -3.11 10.83
N ILE A 75 15.75 -2.29 9.81
CA ILE A 75 15.99 -2.64 8.41
C ILE A 75 17.20 -1.84 7.91
N GLU A 76 18.19 -2.54 7.37
CA GLU A 76 19.32 -1.94 6.67
C GLU A 76 18.93 -1.67 5.21
N ILE A 77 19.24 -0.48 4.71
CA ILE A 77 19.03 -0.14 3.30
C ILE A 77 20.34 -0.42 2.57
N ASP A 78 20.45 -1.61 2.00
CA ASP A 78 21.49 -1.93 1.02
C ASP A 78 21.09 -1.44 -0.39
N ALA A 79 21.95 -1.69 -1.38
CA ALA A 79 21.73 -1.26 -2.76
C ALA A 79 20.44 -1.86 -3.35
N ASP A 80 20.20 -3.17 -3.17
CA ASP A 80 19.02 -3.85 -3.70
C ASP A 80 17.73 -3.35 -3.04
N CYS A 81 17.75 -3.09 -1.73
CA CYS A 81 16.62 -2.51 -1.01
C CYS A 81 16.35 -1.07 -1.47
N LEU A 82 17.40 -0.27 -1.72
CA LEU A 82 17.28 1.08 -2.23
C LEU A 82 16.67 1.10 -3.63
N ASP A 83 17.13 0.23 -4.53
CA ASP A 83 16.60 0.13 -5.89
C ASP A 83 15.11 -0.22 -5.89
N ARG A 84 14.70 -1.19 -5.05
CA ARG A 84 13.28 -1.56 -4.89
C ARG A 84 12.45 -0.42 -4.29
N LEU A 85 13.00 0.33 -3.33
CA LEU A 85 12.35 1.50 -2.77
C LEU A 85 12.17 2.60 -3.83
N GLN A 86 13.16 2.81 -4.70
CA GLN A 86 13.09 3.79 -5.79
C GLN A 86 12.03 3.43 -6.84
N VAL A 87 11.80 2.14 -7.10
CA VAL A 87 10.67 1.69 -7.92
C VAL A 87 9.34 2.10 -7.29
N LEU A 88 9.15 1.83 -5.99
CA LEU A 88 7.92 2.23 -5.27
C LEU A 88 7.72 3.75 -5.26
N GLU A 89 8.79 4.51 -5.04
CA GLU A 89 8.80 5.96 -5.09
C GLU A 89 8.35 6.48 -6.45
N THR A 90 8.98 5.99 -7.52
CA THR A 90 8.70 6.42 -8.90
C THR A 90 7.25 6.12 -9.27
N THR A 91 6.78 4.90 -9.02
CA THR A 91 5.39 4.51 -9.30
C THR A 91 4.38 5.37 -8.52
N ALA A 92 4.67 5.70 -7.26
CA ALA A 92 3.79 6.57 -6.48
C ALA A 92 3.71 7.99 -7.08
N LEU A 93 4.83 8.54 -7.54
CA LEU A 93 4.87 9.85 -8.19
C LEU A 93 4.07 9.86 -9.51
N GLU A 94 4.19 8.81 -10.32
CA GLU A 94 3.42 8.62 -11.56
C GLU A 94 1.91 8.55 -11.27
N VAL A 95 1.49 7.71 -10.32
CA VAL A 95 0.08 7.56 -9.93
C VAL A 95 -0.49 8.90 -9.44
N TRP A 96 0.26 9.67 -8.65
CA TRP A 96 -0.21 10.98 -8.20
C TRP A 96 -0.23 12.03 -9.31
N ALA A 97 0.67 11.95 -10.30
CA ALA A 97 0.62 12.81 -11.47
C ALA A 97 -0.65 12.55 -12.29
N ASP A 98 -0.95 11.29 -12.59
CA ASP A 98 -2.15 10.86 -13.29
C ASP A 98 -3.44 11.30 -12.56
N GLN A 99 -3.47 11.13 -11.23
CA GLN A 99 -4.62 11.55 -10.41
C GLN A 99 -4.85 13.06 -10.48
N ARG A 100 -3.79 13.87 -10.46
CA ARG A 100 -3.89 15.33 -10.59
C ARG A 100 -4.40 15.73 -11.97
N GLU A 101 -3.91 15.10 -13.03
CA GLU A 101 -4.37 15.36 -14.39
C GLU A 101 -5.86 15.06 -14.54
N ARG A 102 -6.30 13.87 -14.12
CA ARG A 102 -7.72 13.46 -14.15
C ARG A 102 -8.60 14.41 -13.34
N ALA A 103 -8.14 14.85 -12.17
CA ALA A 103 -8.86 15.80 -11.34
C ALA A 103 -8.98 17.18 -12.03
N ALA A 104 -7.91 17.65 -12.68
CA ALA A 104 -7.90 18.92 -13.41
C ALA A 104 -8.83 18.87 -14.65
N GLU A 105 -8.84 17.77 -15.39
CA GLU A 105 -9.76 17.57 -16.52
C GLU A 105 -11.22 17.59 -16.07
N LYS A 106 -11.55 16.87 -14.99
CA LYS A 106 -12.90 16.86 -14.42
C LYS A 106 -13.33 18.27 -14.01
N ALA A 107 -12.50 19.00 -13.29
CA ALA A 107 -12.78 20.37 -12.87
C ALA A 107 -12.96 21.32 -14.07
N LYS A 108 -12.20 21.13 -15.16
CA LYS A 108 -12.38 21.89 -16.42
C LYS A 108 -13.71 21.59 -17.10
N ARG A 109 -14.12 20.32 -17.14
CA ARG A 109 -15.42 19.90 -17.70
C ARG A 109 -16.59 20.47 -16.91
N GLU A 110 -16.51 20.46 -15.58
CA GLU A 110 -17.54 21.02 -14.69
C GLU A 110 -17.66 22.54 -14.83
N ARG A 111 -16.54 23.26 -14.97
CA ARG A 111 -16.55 24.72 -15.16
C ARG A 111 -17.12 25.16 -16.51
N ASN A 112 -17.02 24.32 -17.54
CA ASN A 112 -17.47 24.63 -18.89
C ASN A 112 -18.92 24.18 -19.16
N ARG A 113 -19.62 23.64 -18.16
CA ARG A 113 -21.01 23.21 -18.22
C ARG A 113 -21.93 24.30 -17.65
#